data_AF-A0A521IN09-F1
#
_entry.id   AF-A0A521IN09-F1
#
_cell.length_a   1.000
_cell.length_b   1.000
_cell.length_c   1.000
_cell.angle_alpha   90.00
_cell.angle_beta   90.00
_cell.angle_gamma   90.00
#
_symmetry.space_group_name_H-M   'P 1'
#
loop_
_entity.id
_entity.type
_entity.pdbx_description
1 polymer ?
#
loop_
_entity_poly.entity_id
_entity_poly.type
_entity_poly.pdbx_seq_one_letter_code
_entity_poly.pdbx_strand_id
1 'polypeptide(L)' 'MLYLFAANEYALVEKVIRKTVDALLPERNAFNYVRYDMRETPFSEIIEDALSYAFDSSVRVIVIDHA' A
#
# COMPACT_ATOMS: atom_id res chain seq x y z
N MET A 1 -2.77 10.21 -2.64
CA MET A 1 -3.92 10.10 -1.72
C MET A 1 -3.48 9.23 -0.54
N LEU A 2 -3.84 9.59 0.69
CA LEU A 2 -3.38 8.89 1.90
C LEU A 2 -4.57 8.28 2.62
N TYR A 3 -4.44 7.03 3.07
CA TYR A 3 -5.43 6.32 3.87
C TYR A 3 -4.78 5.81 5.15
N LEU A 4 -5.48 5.92 6.27
CA LEU A 4 -5.07 5.33 7.54
C LEU A 4 -6.16 4.37 8.00
N PHE A 5 -5.80 3.11 8.21
CA PHE A 5 -6.67 2.09 8.78
C PHE A 5 -6.17 1.76 10.18
N ALA A 6 -6.95 2.10 11.21
CA ALA A 6 -6.62 1.80 12.60
C ALA A 6 -7.84 1.15 13.26
N ALA A 7 -7.76 -0.15 13.50
CA ALA A 7 -8.79 -0.90 14.22
C ALA A 7 -8.17 -2.14 14.90
N ASN A 8 -8.80 -2.59 15.98
CA ASN A 8 -8.37 -3.79 16.72
C ASN A 8 -8.70 -5.09 15.99
N GLU A 9 -9.59 -5.05 15.00
CA GLU A 9 -10.03 -6.23 14.25
C GLU A 9 -9.31 -6.34 12.90
N TYR A 10 -8.22 -7.10 12.89
CA TYR A 10 -7.35 -7.28 11.72
C TYR A 10 -8.09 -7.74 10.46
N ALA A 11 -9.03 -8.69 10.59
CA ALA A 11 -9.77 -9.23 9.47
C ALA A 11 -10.62 -8.16 8.73
N LEU A 12 -11.19 -7.20 9.48
CA LEU A 12 -11.93 -6.10 8.88
C LEU A 12 -11.00 -5.11 8.19
N VAL A 13 -9.87 -4.78 8.81
CA VAL A 13 -8.85 -3.90 8.22
C VAL A 13 -8.36 -4.47 6.90
N GLU A 14 -7.97 -5.74 6.89
CA GLU A 14 -7.45 -6.40 5.68
C GLU A 14 -8.50 -6.45 4.56
N LYS A 15 -9.76 -6.71 4.90
CA LYS A 15 -10.87 -6.68 3.94
C LYS A 15 -11.04 -5.30 3.30
N VAL A 16 -10.93 -4.24 4.09
CA VAL A 16 -11.06 -2.86 3.60
C VAL A 16 -9.84 -2.46 2.78
N ILE A 17 -8.62 -2.76 3.23
CA ILE A 17 -7.39 -2.53 2.46
C ILE A 17 -7.51 -3.19 1.09
N ARG A 18 -7.88 -4.48 1.05
CA ARG A 18 -8.03 -5.21 -0.20
C ARG A 18 -9.05 -4.54 -1.14
N LYS A 19 -10.22 -4.15 -0.61
CA LYS A 19 -11.26 -3.47 -1.40
C LYS A 19 -10.76 -2.12 -1.94
N THR A 20 -10.04 -1.35 -1.13
CA THR A 20 -9.47 -0.06 -1.55
C THR A 20 -8.40 -0.25 -2.63
N VAL A 21 -7.49 -1.21 -2.46
CA VAL A 21 -6.46 -1.53 -3.46
C VAL A 21 -7.11 -1.97 -4.77
N ASP A 22 -8.10 -2.87 -4.73
CA ASP A 22 -8.77 -3.38 -5.94
C ASP A 22 -9.55 -2.27 -6.69
N ALA A 23 -10.04 -1.25 -5.98
CA ALA A 23 -10.70 -0.10 -6.58
C ALA A 23 -9.72 0.90 -7.22
N LEU A 24 -8.51 1.01 -6.69
CA LEU A 24 -7.48 1.95 -7.17
C LEU A 24 -6.59 1.35 -8.25
N LEU A 25 -6.31 0.05 -8.14
CA LEU A 25 -5.40 -0.68 -9.01
C LEU A 25 -6.07 -1.99 -9.48
N PRO A 26 -6.90 -1.92 -10.53
CA PRO A 26 -7.64 -3.08 -11.04
C PRO A 26 -6.73 -4.23 -11.47
N GLU A 27 -5.58 -3.91 -12.04
CA GLU A 27 -4.54 -4.87 -12.42
C GLU A 27 -3.34 -4.75 -11.48
N ARG A 28 -3.23 -5.70 -10.56
CA ARG A 28 -2.09 -5.78 -9.65
C ARG A 28 -0.87 -6.31 -10.40
N ASN A 29 0.20 -5.53 -10.39
CA ASN A 29 1.50 -5.96 -10.90
C ASN A 29 2.61 -5.61 -9.90
N ALA A 30 3.78 -6.22 -10.06
CA ALA A 30 4.89 -6.07 -9.13
C ALA A 30 5.50 -4.66 -9.09
N PHE A 31 5.23 -3.81 -10.09
CA PHE A 31 5.77 -2.45 -10.18
C PHE A 31 4.86 -1.42 -9.50
N ASN A 32 3.54 -1.63 -9.60
CA ASN A 32 2.53 -0.68 -9.16
C ASN A 32 1.86 -1.06 -7.83
N TYR A 33 2.15 -2.25 -7.28
CA TYR A 33 1.68 -2.67 -5.96
C TYR A 33 2.85 -3.15 -5.11
N VAL A 34 3.03 -2.53 -3.94
CA VAL A 34 4.02 -2.93 -2.94
C VAL A 34 3.38 -2.91 -1.55
N ARG A 35 3.77 -3.84 -0.69
CA ARG A 35 3.35 -3.90 0.71
C ARG A 35 4.58 -4.04 1.60
N TYR A 36 4.77 -3.11 2.52
CA TYR A 36 5.90 -3.05 3.44
C TYR A 36 5.45 -3.32 4.87
N ASP A 37 6.32 -3.93 5.68
CA ASP A 37 6.22 -3.97 7.13
C ASP A 37 7.24 -2.97 7.71
N MET A 38 6.78 -2.01 8.52
CA MET A 38 7.65 -0.99 9.13
C MET A 38 8.69 -1.57 10.09
N ARG A 39 8.54 -2.82 10.54
CA ARG A 39 9.54 -3.52 11.36
C ARG A 39 10.72 -4.02 10.53
N GLU A 40 10.50 -4.24 9.24
CA GLU A 40 11.50 -4.81 8.33
C GLU A 40 12.15 -3.73 7.44
N THR A 41 11.37 -2.74 7.00
CA THR A 41 11.83 -1.68 6.09
C THR A 41 11.78 -0.31 6.76
N PRO A 42 12.89 0.45 6.79
CA PRO A 42 12.89 1.82 7.31
C PRO A 42 11.90 2.72 6.58
N PHE A 43 11.17 3.54 7.34
CA PHE A 43 10.17 4.45 6.76
C PHE A 43 10.75 5.40 5.70
N SER A 44 12.01 5.81 5.83
CA SER A 44 12.68 6.65 4.83
C SER A 44 12.77 5.99 3.46
N GLU A 45 13.06 4.68 3.41
CA GLU A 45 13.15 3.93 2.15
C GLU A 45 11.75 3.74 1.53
N ILE A 46 10.74 3.50 2.36
CA ILE A 46 9.34 3.40 1.91
C ILE A 46 8.87 4.72 1.27
N ILE A 47 9.25 5.86 1.86
CA ILE A 47 8.90 7.17 1.33
C ILE A 47 9.64 7.47 0.03
N GLU A 48 10.92 7.13 -0.07
CA GLU A 48 11.68 7.27 -1.32
C GLU A 48 11.03 6.46 -2.46
N ASP A 49 10.59 5.24 -2.16
CA ASP A 49 9.85 4.43 -3.12
C ASP A 49 8.49 5.08 -3.48
N ALA A 50 7.76 5.60 -2.50
CA ALA A 50 6.47 6.27 -2.73
C ALA A 50 6.54 7.51 -3.63
N LEU A 51 7.73 8.13 -3.74
CA LEU A 51 7.98 9.25 -4.65
C LEU A 51 8.27 8.82 -6.09
N SER A 52 8.49 7.52 -6.33
CA SER A 52 8.74 6.99 -7.67
C SER A 52 7.47 6.89 -8.50
N TYR A 53 7.60 7.13 -9.81
CA TYR A 53 6.50 7.05 -10.75
C TYR A 53 5.94 5.63 -10.88
N ALA A 54 4.63 5.56 -11.14
CA ALA A 54 3.99 4.31 -11.54
C ALA A 54 4.51 3.83 -12.91
N PHE A 55 4.59 2.52 -13.09
CA PHE A 55 5.01 1.89 -14.34
C PHE A 55 3.81 1.66 -15.24
N ASP A 56 3.78 2.34 -16.39
CA ASP A 56 2.70 2.23 -17.41
C ASP A 56 1.27 2.35 -16.83
N SER A 57 1.13 3.16 -15.79
CA SER A 57 -0.12 3.36 -15.06
C SER A 57 -0.13 4.78 -14.49
N SER A 58 -1.32 5.32 -14.23
CA SER A 58 -1.49 6.57 -13.49
C SER A 58 -1.53 6.37 -11.97
N VAL A 59 -1.63 5.11 -11.52
CA VAL A 59 -1.80 4.75 -10.11
C VAL A 59 -0.75 3.71 -9.70
N ARG A 60 -0.11 3.99 -8.56
CA ARG A 60 0.72 3.06 -7.78
C ARG A 60 0.18 3.05 -6.36
N VAL A 61 0.13 1.86 -5.76
CA VAL A 61 -0.43 1.64 -4.43
C VAL A 61 0.64 1.02 -3.55
N ILE A 62 0.95 1.71 -2.45
CA ILE A 62 1.86 1.23 -1.41
C ILE A 62 1.05 1.04 -0.14
N VAL A 63 1.10 -0.18 0.40
CA VAL A 63 0.51 -0.51 1.69
C VAL A 63 1.63 -0.60 2.72
N ILE A 64 1.43 0.02 3.87
CA ILE A 64 2.41 0.04 4.96
C ILE A 64 1.72 -0.56 6.18
N ASP A 65 2.16 -1.74 6.58
CA ASP A 65 1.72 -2.37 7.82
C ASP A 65 2.53 -1.81 8.98
N HIS A 66 1.80 -1.33 9.99
CA HIS A 66 2.35 -1.02 11.31
C HIS A 66 1.94 -2.15 12.26
N ALA A 67 2.86 -2.56 13.12
CA ALA A 67 2.65 -3.60 14.12
C ALA A 67 1.47 -3.29 15.07
#